data_AF-A0AAD8EPD8-F1
#
_entry.id   AF-A0AAD8EPD8-F1
#
_cell.length_a   1.000
_cell.length_b   1.000
_cell.length_c   1.000
_cell.angle_alpha   90.00
_cell.angle_beta   90.00
_cell.angle_gamma   90.00
#
_symmetry.space_group_name_H-M   'P 1'
#
loop_
_entity.id
_entity.type
_entity.pdbx_description
1 polymer ?
#
loop_
_entity_poly.entity_id
_entity_poly.type
_entity_poly.pdbx_seq_one_letter_code
_entity_poly.pdbx_strand_id
1 'polypeptide(L)'
;QKKFMVRIQNRISVGLGILHYFALRSWKFDNNKLLDTIKALPEEDRKTFYTYDIDYDVRTYMLHSMIGARVYLLKEPLSSIPNARRQLFM
;
A
#
# COMPACT_ATOMS: atom_id res chain seq x y z
N GLN A 1 -21.12 18.50 26.77
CA GLN A 1 -20.85 18.08 25.37
C GLN A 1 -19.63 18.83 24.84
N LYS A 2 -18.53 18.16 24.45
CA LYS A 2 -17.32 18.83 23.90
C LYS A 2 -17.62 19.39 22.48
N LYS A 3 -17.13 20.60 22.17
CA LYS A 3 -17.34 21.29 20.88
C LYS A 3 -16.79 20.47 19.70
N PHE A 4 -17.38 20.63 18.52
CA PHE A 4 -17.00 19.91 17.29
C PHE A 4 -15.48 19.92 17.02
N MET A 5 -14.86 21.10 17.08
CA MET A 5 -13.42 21.25 16.84
C MET A 5 -12.57 20.45 17.83
N VAL A 6 -12.97 20.38 19.11
CA VAL A 6 -12.24 19.61 20.14
C VAL A 6 -12.29 18.11 19.82
N ARG A 7 -13.41 17.62 19.28
CA ARG A 7 -13.53 16.21 18.88
C ARG A 7 -12.63 15.88 17.68
N ILE A 8 -12.55 16.78 16.69
CA ILE A 8 -11.66 16.63 15.54
C ILE A 8 -10.21 16.62 15.99
N GLN A 9 -9.81 17.60 16.79
CA GLN A 9 -8.42 17.71 17.25
C GLN A 9 -7.98 16.47 18.04
N ASN A 10 -8.86 15.92 18.86
CA ASN A 10 -8.58 14.67 19.59
C ASN A 10 -8.36 13.48 18.63
N ARG A 11 -9.15 13.35 17.56
CA ARG A 11 -8.95 12.28 16.56
C ARG A 11 -7.63 12.43 15.82
N ILE A 12 -7.30 13.66 15.42
CA ILE A 12 -6.02 13.96 14.76
C ILE A 12 -4.86 13.62 15.69
N SER A 13 -4.91 14.05 16.94
CA SER A 13 -3.85 13.81 17.93
C SER A 13 -3.65 12.32 18.20
N VAL A 14 -4.72 11.54 18.35
CA VAL A 14 -4.64 10.08 18.51
C VAL A 14 -4.05 9.42 17.27
N GLY A 15 -4.51 9.80 16.07
CA GLY A 15 -3.99 9.27 14.81
C GLY A 15 -2.49 9.56 14.65
N LEU A 16 -2.07 10.79 14.96
CA LEU A 16 -0.66 11.18 14.94
C LEU A 16 0.17 10.38 15.95
N GLY A 17 -0.35 10.10 17.15
CA GLY A 17 0.35 9.27 18.13
C GLY A 17 0.71 7.88 17.59
N ILE A 18 -0.20 7.26 16.82
CA ILE A 18 0.02 5.94 16.21
C ILE A 18 0.96 6.07 15.00
N LEU A 19 0.67 7.00 14.10
CA LEU A 19 1.39 7.17 12.83
C LEU A 19 2.84 7.63 13.02
N HIS A 20 3.11 8.45 14.05
CA HIS A 20 4.44 9.02 14.31
C HIS A 20 5.52 7.93 14.34
N TYR A 21 5.25 6.81 15.02
CA TYR A 21 6.21 5.72 15.13
C TYR A 21 6.61 5.15 13.77
N PHE A 22 5.62 4.95 12.89
CA PHE A 22 5.83 4.37 11.57
C PHE A 22 6.39 5.36 10.57
N ALA A 23 5.94 6.62 10.61
CA ALA A 23 6.26 7.64 9.62
C ALA A 23 7.64 8.28 9.81
N LEU A 24 8.12 8.40 11.06
CA LEU A 24 9.33 9.20 11.36
C LEU A 24 10.58 8.36 11.63
N ARG A 25 10.46 7.04 11.64
CA ARG A 25 11.61 6.15 11.84
C ARG A 25 12.04 5.56 10.51
N SER A 26 13.34 5.53 10.28
CA SER A 26 13.90 4.76 9.17
C SER A 26 13.77 3.28 9.49
N TRP A 27 13.07 2.56 8.63
CA TRP A 27 12.91 1.12 8.74
C TRP A 27 14.07 0.43 8.03
N LYS A 28 14.91 -0.26 8.81
CA LYS A 28 15.92 -1.17 8.26
C LYS A 28 15.30 -2.56 8.19
N PHE A 29 14.96 -2.99 6.98
CA PHE A 29 14.46 -4.34 6.74
C PHE A 29 15.64 -5.24 6.37
N ASP A 30 16.05 -6.09 7.30
CA ASP A 30 16.98 -7.19 7.01
C ASP A 30 16.17 -8.41 6.58
N ASN A 31 16.29 -8.79 5.32
CA ASN A 31 15.58 -9.91 4.72
C ASN A 31 16.51 -11.07 4.30
N ASN A 32 17.75 -11.10 4.79
CA ASN A 32 18.74 -12.11 4.38
C ASN A 32 18.22 -13.55 4.57
N LYS A 33 17.64 -13.86 5.74
CA LYS A 33 17.08 -15.20 6.02
C LYS A 33 15.92 -15.58 5.10
N LEU A 34 15.09 -14.61 4.72
CA LEU A 34 13.99 -14.83 3.79
C LEU A 34 14.54 -15.15 2.39
N LEU A 35 15.55 -14.40 1.93
CA LEU A 35 16.21 -14.67 0.66
C LEU A 35 16.91 -16.04 0.64
N ASP A 36 17.56 -16.43 1.72
CA ASP A 36 18.21 -17.74 1.83
C ASP A 36 17.20 -18.89 1.82
N THR A 37 16.05 -18.69 2.47
CA THR A 37 14.94 -19.66 2.42
C THR A 37 14.41 -19.82 1.00
N ILE A 38 14.23 -18.71 0.27
CA ILE A 38 13.77 -18.73 -1.12
C ILE A 38 14.78 -19.46 -2.01
N LYS A 39 16.09 -19.23 -1.82
CA LYS A 39 17.14 -19.92 -2.58
C LYS A 39 17.20 -21.42 -2.29
N ALA A 40 16.81 -21.84 -1.09
CA ALA A 40 16.78 -23.24 -0.68
C ALA A 40 15.53 -24.00 -1.18
N LEU A 41 14.53 -23.30 -1.72
CA LEU A 41 13.32 -23.95 -2.24
C LEU A 41 13.63 -24.79 -3.48
N PRO A 42 13.02 -25.98 -3.61
CA PRO A 42 13.02 -26.74 -4.85
C PRO A 42 12.47 -25.91 -6.02
N GLU A 43 12.96 -26.21 -7.22
CA GLU A 43 12.54 -25.51 -8.45
C GLU A 43 11.03 -25.62 -8.73
N GLU A 44 10.40 -26.73 -8.32
CA GLU A 44 8.95 -26.94 -8.45
C GLU A 44 8.16 -26.00 -7.51
N ASP A 45 8.60 -25.88 -6.26
CA ASP A 45 8.00 -24.98 -5.29
C ASP A 45 8.20 -23.52 -5.68
N ARG A 46 9.37 -23.16 -6.24
CA ARG A 46 9.63 -21.80 -6.75
C ARG A 46 8.69 -21.39 -7.88
N LYS A 47 8.19 -22.35 -8.67
CA LYS A 47 7.20 -22.09 -9.72
C LYS A 47 5.78 -21.97 -9.19
N THR A 48 5.51 -22.58 -8.03
CA THR A 48 4.18 -22.56 -7.40
C THR A 48 4.02 -21.32 -6.51
N PHE A 49 5.05 -20.93 -5.78
CA PHE A 49 5.02 -19.79 -4.86
C PHE A 49 5.54 -18.53 -5.55
N TYR A 50 4.77 -17.45 -5.47
CA TYR A 50 5.23 -16.14 -5.94
C TYR A 50 6.34 -15.60 -5.02
N THR A 51 7.60 -15.82 -5.37
CA THR A 51 8.76 -15.36 -4.60
C THR A 51 9.31 -14.03 -5.11
N TYR A 52 10.35 -13.51 -4.45
CA TYR A 52 10.93 -12.19 -4.75
C TYR A 52 11.65 -12.10 -6.10
N ASP A 53 12.00 -13.23 -6.74
CA ASP A 53 12.79 -13.23 -7.98
C ASP A 53 11.97 -13.12 -9.27
N ILE A 54 10.66 -12.90 -9.15
CA ILE A 54 9.77 -12.88 -10.30
C ILE A 54 10.00 -11.61 -11.10
N ASP A 55 10.32 -11.79 -12.37
CA ASP A 55 10.33 -10.70 -13.35
C ASP A 55 8.88 -10.30 -13.64
N TYR A 56 8.46 -9.13 -13.15
CA TYR A 56 7.16 -8.57 -13.45
C TYR A 56 7.27 -7.08 -13.76
N ASP A 57 6.42 -6.61 -14.66
CA ASP A 57 6.33 -5.17 -14.94
C ASP A 57 5.69 -4.45 -13.74
N VAL A 58 6.54 -3.78 -12.97
CA VAL A 58 6.16 -2.97 -11.81
C VAL A 58 5.08 -1.95 -12.19
N ARG A 59 5.13 -1.36 -13.39
CA ARG A 59 4.12 -0.36 -13.81
C ARG A 59 2.75 -1.00 -13.93
N THR A 60 2.64 -2.12 -14.65
CA THR A 60 1.40 -2.86 -14.82
C THR A 60 0.86 -3.35 -13.47
N TYR A 61 1.72 -3.90 -12.61
CA TYR A 61 1.33 -4.32 -11.27
C TYR A 61 0.75 -3.18 -10.44
N MET A 62 1.42 -2.02 -10.43
CA MET A 62 0.95 -0.85 -9.71
C MET A 62 -0.35 -0.31 -10.29
N LEU A 63 -0.49 -0.30 -11.62
CA LEU A 63 -1.73 0.13 -12.29
C LEU A 63 -2.92 -0.75 -11.88
N HIS A 64 -2.76 -2.08 -11.93
CA HIS A 64 -3.81 -3.02 -11.50
C HIS A 64 -4.15 -2.84 -10.02
N SER A 65 -3.13 -2.65 -9.17
CA SER A 65 -3.32 -2.40 -7.74
C SER A 65 -4.11 -1.11 -7.49
N MET A 66 -3.80 -0.03 -8.22
CA MET A 66 -4.53 1.24 -8.12
C MET A 66 -5.99 1.10 -8.57
N ILE A 67 -6.25 0.39 -9.66
CA ILE A 67 -7.61 0.11 -10.15
C ILE A 67 -8.38 -0.73 -9.12
N GLY A 68 -7.76 -1.77 -8.58
CA GLY A 68 -8.34 -2.62 -7.53
C GLY A 68 -8.67 -1.83 -6.28
N ALA A 69 -7.73 -1.01 -5.78
CA ALA A 69 -7.96 -0.14 -4.63
C ALA A 69 -9.15 0.81 -4.86
N ARG A 70 -9.24 1.44 -6.04
CA ARG A 70 -10.36 2.31 -6.41
C ARG A 70 -11.71 1.60 -6.30
N VAL A 71 -11.82 0.41 -6.89
CA VAL A 71 -13.09 -0.34 -6.95
C VAL A 71 -13.44 -0.95 -5.59
N TYR A 72 -12.47 -1.58 -4.94
CA TYR A 72 -12.75 -2.43 -3.77
C TYR A 72 -12.56 -1.73 -2.44
N LEU A 73 -11.61 -0.81 -2.31
CA LEU A 73 -11.37 -0.08 -1.05
C LEU A 73 -12.17 1.22 -1.02
N LEU A 74 -12.09 2.00 -2.11
CA LEU A 74 -12.72 3.32 -2.20
C LEU A 74 -14.17 3.26 -2.70
N LYS A 75 -14.58 2.13 -3.30
CA LYS A 75 -15.94 1.94 -3.86
C LYS A 75 -16.28 2.96 -4.96
N GLU A 76 -15.29 3.39 -5.73
CA GLU A 76 -15.47 4.35 -6.83
C GLU A 76 -15.61 3.64 -8.18
N PRO A 77 -16.56 4.04 -9.04
CA PRO A 77 -16.73 3.42 -10.35
C PRO A 77 -15.61 3.83 -11.32
N LEU A 78 -15.23 2.93 -12.23
CA LEU A 78 -14.19 3.21 -13.24
C LEU A 78 -14.57 4.35 -14.20
N SER A 79 -15.87 4.57 -14.42
CA SER A 79 -16.39 5.67 -15.23
C SER A 79 -16.01 7.07 -14.71
N SER A 80 -15.60 7.17 -13.44
CA SER A 80 -15.19 8.44 -12.83
C SER A 80 -13.70 8.80 -13.08
N ILE A 81 -12.91 7.91 -13.67
CA ILE A 81 -11.48 8.15 -13.97
C ILE A 81 -11.25 9.39 -14.84
N PRO A 82 -12.00 9.64 -15.94
CA PRO A 82 -11.83 10.85 -16.74
C PRO A 82 -12.04 12.14 -15.94
N ASN A 83 -12.96 12.14 -14.98
CA ASN A 83 -13.22 13.29 -14.11
C ASN A 83 -12.05 13.50 -13.14
N ALA A 84 -11.56 12.43 -12.50
CA ALA A 84 -10.40 12.50 -11.62
C ALA A 84 -9.14 13.00 -12.35
N ARG A 85 -8.93 12.59 -13.61
CA ARG A 85 -7.81 13.08 -14.43
C ARG A 85 -7.89 14.58 -14.75
N ARG A 86 -9.10 15.13 -14.93
CA ARG A 86 -9.28 16.58 -15.13
C ARG A 86 -8.93 17.39 -13.89
N GLN A 87 -9.21 16.85 -12.71
CA GLN A 87 -8.92 17.51 -11.42
C GLN A 87 -7.44 17.50 -11.04
N LEU A 88 -6.62 16.64 -11.64
CA LEU A 88 -5.16 16.60 -11.41
C LEU A 88 -4.42 17.85 -11.94
N PHE A 89 -5.01 18.53 -12.92
CA PHE A 89 -4.42 19.70 -13.59
C PHE A 89 -5.13 21.02 -13.26
N MET A 90 -6.11 20.99 -12.34
CA MET A 90 -6.67 22.18 -11.69
C MET A 90 -5.92 22.45 -10.40
#